data_AF-A0A5K1FDM2-F1
#
_entry.id   AF-A0A5K1FDM2-F1
#
_cell.length_a   1.000
_cell.length_b   1.000
_cell.length_c   1.000
_cell.angle_alpha   90.00
_cell.angle_beta   90.00
_cell.angle_gamma   90.00
#
_symmetry.space_group_name_H-M   'P 1'
#
loop_
_entity.id
_entity.type
_entity.pdbx_description
1 polymer ?
#
loop_
_entity_poly.entity_id
_entity_poly.type
_entity_poly.pdbx_seq_one_letter_code
_entity_poly.pdbx_strand_id
1 'polypeptide(L)'
;EYFSKWGNEGVVDIKYELEHLIILTASRCLLGREVRDKLFDDVSALFHDLDNGMLPISVILPYLPIPAHRRRDRARKRLAEIFANIISARKAAGKSENDMLQSFIDSKYKDGRPTTDSEITGLLIAALFAGQHTSSITSTWTGAYLLRYKQYLSAVVDEQKSLMKKHGEKIDHDILSEMDVLYRCIKEALRLHPPLIMLLRSSHCDFSVTTRDGKEYDIPKGHIVATSPAFANRLPYIYQDPDRYDPDRFAIGREEDKVAGAFSYISFGGGRHGCLGEPFAYLQIKAIWSHLLRNFELELVSPFPEIDWNAMVVGVKGQVMVRYKRRRLSID
;
A
#
# COMPACT_ATOMS: atom_id res chain seq x y z
N GLU A 1 -4.16 -17.53 11.02
CA GLU A 1 -2.92 -18.21 11.44
C GLU A 1 -1.85 -17.23 11.90
N TYR A 2 -1.42 -16.25 11.09
CA TYR A 2 -0.32 -15.33 11.43
C TYR A 2 -0.29 -14.81 12.89
N PHE A 3 -1.42 -14.30 13.41
CA PHE A 3 -1.51 -13.76 14.77
C PHE A 3 -1.68 -14.82 15.89
N SER A 4 -1.63 -16.12 15.59
CA SER A 4 -1.61 -17.16 16.63
C SER A 4 -0.32 -17.09 17.47
N LYS A 5 0.78 -16.65 16.85
CA LYS A 5 2.09 -16.49 17.49
C LYS A 5 2.11 -15.45 18.62
N TRP A 6 1.11 -14.56 18.67
CA TRP A 6 1.01 -13.51 19.70
C TRP A 6 0.52 -14.04 21.07
N GLY A 7 0.07 -15.28 21.24
CA GLY A 7 -0.41 -15.73 22.56
C GLY A 7 -1.56 -14.85 23.10
N ASN A 8 -1.67 -14.69 24.42
CA ASN A 8 -2.80 -13.97 25.06
C ASN A 8 -2.56 -12.47 25.31
N GLU A 9 -1.33 -12.06 25.63
CA GLU A 9 -0.97 -10.66 25.85
C GLU A 9 0.52 -10.46 25.65
N GLY A 10 0.93 -9.23 25.35
CA GLY A 10 2.34 -8.90 25.17
C GLY A 10 2.56 -7.52 24.56
N VAL A 11 3.77 -7.28 24.08
CA VAL A 11 4.16 -6.08 23.36
C VAL A 11 4.87 -6.49 22.07
N VAL A 12 4.48 -5.91 20.95
CA VAL A 12 5.09 -6.15 19.63
C VAL A 12 5.46 -4.84 18.95
N ASP A 13 6.41 -4.89 18.03
CA ASP A 13 6.58 -3.83 17.04
C ASP A 13 5.54 -4.02 15.93
N ILE A 14 4.47 -3.23 15.94
CA ILE A 14 3.37 -3.38 14.98
C ILE A 14 3.82 -3.11 13.55
N LYS A 15 4.83 -2.25 13.35
CA LYS A 15 5.39 -1.98 12.03
C LYS A 15 5.99 -3.26 11.43
N TYR A 16 6.89 -3.90 12.18
CA TYR A 16 7.50 -5.18 11.79
C TYR A 16 6.45 -6.26 11.51
N GLU A 17 5.41 -6.35 12.35
CA GLU A 17 4.34 -7.33 12.20
C GLU A 17 3.49 -7.08 10.94
N LEU A 18 3.19 -5.82 10.63
CA LEU A 18 2.45 -5.42 9.44
C LEU A 18 3.27 -5.65 8.16
N GLU A 19 4.56 -5.31 8.16
CA GLU A 19 5.46 -5.57 7.04
C GLU A 19 5.49 -7.06 6.67
N HIS A 20 5.63 -7.94 7.67
CA HIS A 20 5.59 -9.40 7.47
C HIS A 20 4.22 -9.90 7.06
N LEU A 21 3.12 -9.42 7.65
CA LEU A 21 1.80 -9.89 7.24
C LEU A 21 1.45 -9.45 5.81
N ILE A 22 1.87 -8.25 5.41
CA ILE A 22 1.53 -7.68 4.10
C ILE A 22 2.29 -8.37 2.99
N ILE A 23 3.58 -8.71 3.17
CA ILE A 23 4.29 -9.52 2.17
C ILE A 23 3.62 -10.90 1.99
N LEU A 24 3.14 -11.53 3.07
CA LEU A 24 2.46 -12.84 3.01
C LEU A 24 1.08 -12.76 2.35
N THR A 25 0.31 -11.70 2.62
CA THR A 25 -1.03 -11.52 2.03
C THR A 25 -0.94 -11.06 0.58
N ALA A 26 -0.08 -10.09 0.28
CA ALA A 26 0.16 -9.62 -1.09
C ALA A 26 0.69 -10.74 -1.98
N SER A 27 1.67 -11.52 -1.52
CA SER A 27 2.17 -12.67 -2.31
C SER A 27 1.07 -13.72 -2.56
N ARG A 28 0.24 -14.04 -1.57
CA ARG A 28 -0.86 -15.00 -1.75
C ARG A 28 -1.92 -14.50 -2.75
N CYS A 29 -2.30 -13.23 -2.67
CA CYS A 29 -3.36 -12.65 -3.49
C CYS A 29 -2.89 -12.28 -4.91
N LEU A 30 -1.67 -11.76 -5.05
CA LEU A 30 -1.15 -11.24 -6.31
C LEU A 30 -0.32 -12.27 -7.08
N LEU A 31 0.40 -13.16 -6.38
CA LEU A 31 1.37 -14.07 -7.01
C LEU A 31 0.90 -15.54 -7.04
N GLY A 32 -0.21 -15.86 -6.37
CA GLY A 32 -0.75 -17.21 -6.31
C GLY A 32 -0.19 -18.05 -5.15
N ARG A 33 -0.76 -19.26 -4.97
CA ARG A 33 -0.45 -20.13 -3.84
C ARG A 33 0.97 -20.69 -3.94
N GLU A 34 1.38 -21.07 -5.12
CA GLU A 34 2.65 -21.72 -5.41
C GLU A 34 3.84 -20.82 -5.11
N VAL A 35 3.69 -19.52 -5.40
CA VAL A 35 4.67 -18.49 -5.04
C VAL A 35 4.67 -18.28 -3.53
N ARG A 36 3.48 -18.16 -2.92
CA ARG A 36 3.33 -17.98 -1.48
C ARG A 36 3.94 -19.13 -0.67
N ASP A 37 3.76 -20.37 -1.11
CA ASP A 37 4.26 -21.56 -0.42
C ASP A 37 5.79 -21.66 -0.53
N LYS A 38 6.38 -21.16 -1.63
CA LYS A 38 7.83 -21.03 -1.82
C LYS A 38 8.44 -19.76 -1.21
N LEU A 39 7.62 -18.89 -0.60
CA LEU A 39 8.08 -17.56 -0.18
C LEU A 39 8.98 -17.57 1.06
N PHE A 40 9.05 -18.70 1.77
CA PHE A 40 9.51 -18.72 3.16
C PHE A 40 11.02 -18.53 3.36
N ASP A 41 11.89 -18.84 2.40
CA ASP A 41 13.33 -18.58 2.58
C ASP A 41 13.99 -17.96 1.32
N ASP A 42 13.89 -18.60 0.15
CA ASP A 42 14.61 -18.13 -1.04
C ASP A 42 14.04 -16.83 -1.63
N VAL A 43 12.70 -16.72 -1.74
CA VAL A 43 12.07 -15.61 -2.47
C VAL A 43 12.09 -14.31 -1.66
N SER A 44 11.92 -14.38 -0.34
CA SER A 44 11.99 -13.19 0.53
C SER A 44 13.38 -12.55 0.49
N ALA A 45 14.45 -13.35 0.58
CA ALA A 45 15.82 -12.86 0.47
C ALA A 45 16.09 -12.20 -0.90
N LEU A 46 15.55 -12.76 -1.98
CA LEU A 46 15.69 -12.19 -3.32
C LEU A 46 14.95 -10.86 -3.47
N PHE A 47 13.75 -10.71 -2.88
CA PHE A 47 13.05 -9.44 -2.86
C PHE A 47 13.78 -8.39 -2.01
N HIS A 48 14.35 -8.79 -0.88
CA HIS A 48 15.18 -7.91 -0.08
C HIS A 48 16.42 -7.42 -0.86
N ASP A 49 17.06 -8.27 -1.67
CA ASP A 49 18.16 -7.87 -2.56
C ASP A 49 17.70 -6.94 -3.69
N LEU A 50 16.47 -7.11 -4.19
CA LEU A 50 15.87 -6.20 -5.15
C LEU A 50 15.61 -4.82 -4.53
N ASP A 51 15.01 -4.76 -3.34
CA ASP A 51 14.73 -3.54 -2.57
C ASP A 51 16.02 -2.78 -2.24
N ASN A 52 17.03 -3.47 -1.70
CA ASN A 52 18.33 -2.87 -1.39
C ASN A 52 19.13 -2.47 -2.64
N GLY A 53 18.66 -2.88 -3.82
CA GLY A 53 19.13 -2.40 -5.11
C GLY A 53 18.64 -1.00 -5.48
N MET A 54 17.66 -0.45 -4.75
CA MET A 54 17.04 0.85 -5.00
C MET A 54 17.60 1.93 -4.05
N LEU A 55 18.87 2.26 -4.25
CA LEU A 55 19.54 3.34 -3.52
C LEU A 55 19.17 4.71 -4.12
N PRO A 56 19.38 5.82 -3.40
CA PRO A 56 19.21 7.16 -3.99
C PRO A 56 20.00 7.36 -5.29
N ILE A 57 21.22 6.83 -5.37
CA ILE A 57 22.05 6.88 -6.58
C ILE A 57 21.45 6.10 -7.76
N SER A 58 20.62 5.09 -7.50
CA SER A 58 19.99 4.25 -8.51
C SER A 58 18.95 5.00 -9.34
N VAL A 59 18.40 6.11 -8.83
CA VAL A 59 17.46 6.96 -9.57
C VAL A 59 18.18 7.71 -10.71
N ILE A 60 19.44 8.08 -10.49
CA ILE A 60 20.25 8.85 -11.45
C ILE A 60 21.07 7.91 -12.33
N LEU A 61 21.71 6.89 -11.72
CA LEU A 61 22.64 5.97 -12.38
C LEU A 61 22.22 4.50 -12.14
N PRO A 62 21.09 4.03 -12.70
CA PRO A 62 20.52 2.72 -12.41
C PRO A 62 21.40 1.52 -12.83
N TYR A 63 22.37 1.74 -13.72
CA TYR A 63 23.26 0.72 -14.28
C TYR A 63 24.70 0.80 -13.73
N LEU A 64 24.95 1.62 -12.71
CA LEU A 64 26.27 1.72 -12.10
C LEU A 64 26.69 0.35 -11.54
N PRO A 65 27.91 -0.15 -11.79
CA PRO A 65 28.29 -1.53 -11.45
C PRO A 65 28.66 -1.71 -9.96
N ILE A 66 27.89 -1.12 -9.05
CA ILE A 66 28.07 -1.22 -7.60
C ILE A 66 27.56 -2.56 -7.04
N PRO A 67 28.05 -3.01 -5.87
CA PRO A 67 27.62 -4.27 -5.26
C PRO A 67 26.11 -4.43 -5.11
N ALA A 68 25.40 -3.34 -4.78
CA ALA A 68 23.94 -3.34 -4.64
C ALA A 68 23.22 -3.66 -5.96
N HIS A 69 23.57 -2.98 -7.07
CA HIS A 69 22.99 -3.28 -8.38
C HIS A 69 23.35 -4.68 -8.88
N ARG A 70 24.57 -5.17 -8.62
CA ARG A 70 24.95 -6.55 -8.95
C ARG A 70 24.16 -7.59 -8.15
N ARG A 71 23.79 -7.31 -6.89
CA ARG A 71 22.89 -8.19 -6.11
C ARG A 71 21.47 -8.13 -6.66
N ARG A 72 20.93 -6.92 -6.90
CA ARG A 72 19.63 -6.69 -7.53
C ARG A 72 19.48 -7.47 -8.85
N ASP A 73 20.46 -7.37 -9.74
CA ASP A 73 20.39 -8.00 -11.06
C ASP A 73 20.46 -9.53 -10.97
N ARG A 74 21.28 -10.07 -10.04
CA ARG A 74 21.30 -11.50 -9.72
C ARG A 74 19.96 -11.97 -9.15
N ALA A 75 19.39 -11.19 -8.23
CA ALA A 75 18.10 -11.50 -7.62
C ALA A 75 16.97 -11.49 -8.66
N ARG A 76 16.96 -10.51 -9.56
CA ARG A 76 16.01 -10.42 -10.69
C ARG A 76 16.08 -11.64 -11.60
N LYS A 77 17.29 -12.13 -11.89
CA LYS A 77 17.49 -13.33 -12.71
C LYS A 77 16.99 -14.58 -11.98
N ARG A 78 17.31 -14.74 -10.71
CA ARG A 78 16.86 -15.89 -9.90
C ARG A 78 15.34 -15.93 -9.73
N LEU A 79 14.71 -14.78 -9.49
CA LEU A 79 13.25 -14.68 -9.45
C LEU A 79 12.61 -15.04 -10.79
N ALA A 80 13.24 -14.66 -11.92
CA ALA A 80 12.76 -15.07 -13.23
C ALA A 80 12.77 -16.58 -13.42
N GLU A 81 13.83 -17.27 -12.97
CA GLU A 81 13.90 -18.73 -13.00
C GLU A 81 12.80 -19.38 -12.14
N ILE A 82 12.56 -18.85 -10.94
CA ILE A 82 11.51 -19.35 -10.03
C ILE A 82 10.13 -19.18 -10.67
N PHE A 83 9.82 -17.99 -11.17
CA PHE A 83 8.52 -17.70 -11.78
C PHE A 83 8.31 -18.46 -13.09
N ALA A 84 9.33 -18.60 -13.94
CA ALA A 84 9.24 -19.40 -15.16
C ALA A 84 8.89 -20.86 -14.87
N ASN A 85 9.46 -21.46 -13.82
CA ASN A 85 9.13 -22.82 -13.40
C ASN A 85 7.68 -22.94 -12.91
N ILE A 86 7.19 -21.95 -12.16
CA ILE A 86 5.80 -21.93 -11.66
C ILE A 86 4.82 -21.77 -12.81
N ILE A 87 5.07 -20.81 -13.72
CA ILE A 87 4.25 -20.59 -14.93
C ILE A 87 4.21 -21.86 -15.78
N SER A 88 5.36 -22.48 -16.05
CA SER A 88 5.46 -23.71 -16.83
C SER A 88 4.69 -24.87 -16.19
N ALA A 89 4.85 -25.07 -14.88
CA ALA A 89 4.14 -26.11 -14.15
C ALA A 89 2.62 -25.91 -14.18
N ARG A 90 2.15 -24.66 -14.02
CA ARG A 90 0.72 -24.34 -14.05
C ARG A 90 0.13 -24.55 -15.45
N LYS A 91 0.82 -24.10 -16.50
CA LYS A 91 0.45 -24.36 -17.90
C LYS A 91 0.36 -25.86 -18.19
N ALA A 92 1.32 -26.66 -17.72
CA ALA A 92 1.33 -28.10 -17.93
C ALA A 92 0.23 -28.84 -17.14
N ALA A 93 -0.13 -28.36 -15.95
CA ALA A 93 -1.18 -28.95 -15.13
C ALA A 93 -2.59 -28.74 -15.69
N GLY A 94 -2.78 -27.79 -16.62
CA GLY A 94 -4.08 -27.47 -17.21
C GLY A 94 -5.11 -26.94 -16.19
N LYS A 95 -4.66 -26.49 -15.01
CA LYS A 95 -5.51 -25.93 -13.96
C LYS A 95 -5.55 -24.42 -14.08
N SER A 96 -6.77 -23.87 -14.04
CA SER A 96 -7.01 -22.43 -13.97
C SER A 96 -7.36 -22.06 -12.53
N GLU A 97 -6.60 -21.13 -11.97
CA GLU A 97 -6.80 -20.60 -10.61
C GLU A 97 -7.36 -19.18 -10.70
N ASN A 98 -8.20 -18.76 -9.75
CA ASN A 98 -8.72 -17.40 -9.72
C ASN A 98 -7.73 -16.44 -9.02
N ASP A 99 -6.61 -16.16 -9.69
CA ASP A 99 -5.58 -15.23 -9.21
C ASP A 99 -4.97 -14.38 -10.34
N MET A 100 -4.17 -13.39 -9.95
CA MET A 100 -3.54 -12.46 -10.88
C MET A 100 -2.48 -13.14 -11.77
N LEU A 101 -1.81 -14.19 -11.27
CA LEU A 101 -0.88 -14.99 -12.09
C LEU A 101 -1.60 -15.65 -13.26
N GLN A 102 -2.75 -16.29 -13.01
CA GLN A 102 -3.56 -16.88 -14.07
C GLN A 102 -4.03 -15.81 -15.07
N SER A 103 -4.47 -14.66 -14.57
CA SER A 103 -4.88 -13.53 -15.42
C SER A 103 -3.74 -13.06 -16.35
N PHE A 104 -2.49 -13.06 -15.88
CA PHE A 104 -1.33 -12.73 -16.72
C PHE A 104 -0.99 -13.84 -17.72
N ILE A 105 -1.11 -15.12 -17.34
CA ILE A 105 -0.91 -16.26 -18.24
C ILE A 105 -1.91 -16.23 -19.39
N ASP A 106 -3.17 -15.90 -19.10
CA ASP A 106 -4.26 -15.90 -20.08
C ASP A 106 -4.32 -14.59 -20.90
N SER A 107 -3.58 -13.57 -20.48
CA SER A 107 -3.62 -12.25 -21.12
C SER A 107 -3.00 -12.24 -22.51
N LYS A 108 -3.61 -11.44 -23.40
CA LYS A 108 -3.14 -11.17 -24.75
C LYS A 108 -3.15 -9.67 -25.02
N TYR A 109 -2.17 -9.22 -25.79
CA TYR A 109 -2.15 -7.87 -26.34
C TYR A 109 -3.22 -7.70 -27.42
N LYS A 110 -3.49 -6.44 -27.82
CA LYS A 110 -4.51 -6.11 -28.82
C LYS A 110 -4.25 -6.72 -30.20
N ASP A 111 -3.00 -7.01 -30.52
CA ASP A 111 -2.56 -7.72 -31.73
C ASP A 111 -2.73 -9.25 -31.65
N GLY A 112 -3.24 -9.76 -30.51
CA GLY A 112 -3.42 -11.18 -30.26
C GLY A 112 -2.19 -11.89 -29.69
N ARG A 113 -1.05 -11.21 -29.54
CA ARG A 113 0.17 -11.80 -28.97
C ARG A 113 -0.05 -12.14 -27.48
N PRO A 114 0.26 -13.37 -27.03
CA PRO A 114 0.21 -13.69 -25.62
C PRO A 114 1.31 -12.95 -24.85
N THR A 115 1.05 -12.67 -23.58
CA THR A 115 2.09 -12.15 -22.68
C THR A 115 3.17 -13.21 -22.46
N THR A 116 4.43 -12.84 -22.70
CA THR A 116 5.57 -13.75 -22.56
C THR A 116 5.88 -14.02 -21.09
N ASP A 117 6.50 -15.17 -20.78
CA ASP A 117 6.86 -15.52 -19.41
C ASP A 117 7.79 -14.47 -18.75
N SER A 118 8.63 -13.79 -19.53
CA SER A 118 9.48 -12.69 -19.06
C SER A 118 8.67 -11.44 -18.70
N GLU A 119 7.66 -11.08 -19.52
CA GLU A 119 6.72 -9.99 -19.23
C GLU A 119 5.88 -10.32 -17.98
N ILE A 120 5.35 -11.54 -17.87
CA ILE A 120 4.60 -12.01 -16.68
C ILE A 120 5.49 -11.88 -15.43
N THR A 121 6.72 -12.38 -15.49
CA THR A 121 7.70 -12.26 -14.40
C THR A 121 7.93 -10.80 -14.00
N GLY A 122 8.07 -9.90 -14.97
CA GLY A 122 8.23 -8.47 -14.71
C GLY A 122 7.01 -7.86 -14.02
N LEU A 123 5.81 -8.23 -14.45
CA LEU A 123 4.55 -7.77 -13.85
C LEU A 123 4.36 -8.28 -12.43
N LEU A 124 4.71 -9.54 -12.14
CA LEU A 124 4.68 -10.11 -10.79
C LEU A 124 5.63 -9.39 -9.84
N ILE A 125 6.87 -9.13 -10.27
CA ILE A 125 7.84 -8.38 -9.48
C ILE A 125 7.34 -6.96 -9.23
N ALA A 126 6.84 -6.28 -10.27
CA ALA A 126 6.29 -4.93 -10.14
C ALA A 126 5.09 -4.88 -9.17
N ALA A 127 4.19 -5.87 -9.23
CA ALA A 127 3.03 -5.95 -8.34
C ALA A 127 3.44 -6.10 -6.87
N LEU A 128 4.46 -6.93 -6.57
CA LEU A 128 4.93 -7.08 -5.19
C LEU A 128 5.60 -5.81 -4.66
N PHE A 129 6.49 -5.22 -5.46
CA PHE A 129 7.13 -3.94 -5.12
C PHE A 129 6.10 -2.85 -4.82
N ALA A 130 5.06 -2.76 -5.66
CA ALA A 130 3.99 -1.77 -5.50
C ALA A 130 3.14 -2.02 -4.24
N GLY A 131 2.84 -3.28 -3.92
CA GLY A 131 1.90 -3.66 -2.86
C GLY A 131 2.50 -3.84 -1.47
N GLN A 132 3.83 -3.98 -1.33
CA GLN A 132 4.45 -4.29 -0.04
C GLN A 132 4.65 -3.04 0.83
N HIS A 133 5.56 -2.15 0.43
CA HIS A 133 5.97 -1.00 1.26
C HIS A 133 4.83 0.01 1.46
N THR A 134 4.07 0.29 0.39
CA THR A 134 2.99 1.29 0.42
C THR A 134 1.91 0.90 1.43
N SER A 135 1.43 -0.36 1.40
CA SER A 135 0.42 -0.86 2.31
C SER A 135 0.93 -1.00 3.74
N SER A 136 2.19 -1.42 3.95
CA SER A 136 2.73 -1.62 5.31
C SER A 136 2.93 -0.30 6.05
N ILE A 137 3.49 0.69 5.37
CA ILE A 137 3.66 2.05 5.89
C ILE A 137 2.29 2.67 6.20
N THR A 138 1.35 2.58 5.26
CA THR A 138 -0.01 3.12 5.44
C THR A 138 -0.73 2.44 6.58
N SER A 139 -0.63 1.11 6.70
CA SER A 139 -1.22 0.35 7.79
C SER A 139 -0.63 0.79 9.13
N THR A 140 0.69 1.00 9.19
CA THR A 140 1.39 1.43 10.40
C THR A 140 0.95 2.82 10.85
N TRP A 141 0.87 3.78 9.93
CA TRP A 141 0.35 5.13 10.23
C TRP A 141 -1.12 5.10 10.66
N THR A 142 -1.96 4.32 9.98
CA THR A 142 -3.37 4.13 10.35
C THR A 142 -3.47 3.64 11.79
N GLY A 143 -2.69 2.61 12.16
CA GLY A 143 -2.61 2.10 13.51
C GLY A 143 -2.16 3.12 14.53
N ALA A 144 -1.04 3.79 14.28
CA ALA A 144 -0.51 4.80 15.18
C ALA A 144 -1.54 5.92 15.46
N TYR A 145 -2.27 6.38 14.43
CA TYR A 145 -3.32 7.38 14.59
C TYR A 145 -4.53 6.85 15.35
N LEU A 146 -5.08 5.68 15.00
CA LEU A 146 -6.19 5.09 15.74
C LEU A 146 -5.84 4.93 17.23
N LEU A 147 -4.67 4.41 17.53
CA LEU A 147 -4.24 4.17 18.90
C LEU A 147 -3.97 5.46 19.69
N ARG A 148 -3.61 6.55 19.02
CA ARG A 148 -3.44 7.89 19.61
C ARG A 148 -4.78 8.62 19.80
N TYR A 149 -5.69 8.55 18.84
CA TYR A 149 -6.97 9.27 18.83
C TYR A 149 -8.12 8.34 19.19
N LYS A 150 -8.36 8.20 20.50
CA LYS A 150 -9.32 7.24 21.05
C LYS A 150 -10.76 7.44 20.53
N GLN A 151 -11.16 8.67 20.16
CA GLN A 151 -12.49 8.89 19.58
C GLN A 151 -12.68 8.14 18.24
N TYR A 152 -11.66 8.12 17.39
CA TYR A 152 -11.73 7.43 16.09
C TYR A 152 -11.57 5.92 16.26
N LEU A 153 -10.74 5.48 17.21
CA LEU A 153 -10.68 4.06 17.57
C LEU A 153 -12.04 3.54 18.07
N SER A 154 -12.71 4.28 18.95
CA SER A 154 -14.06 3.92 19.42
C SER A 154 -15.05 3.83 18.26
N ALA A 155 -15.07 4.84 17.38
CA ALA A 155 -15.96 4.86 16.23
C ALA A 155 -15.72 3.67 15.27
N VAL A 156 -14.46 3.30 15.01
CA VAL A 156 -14.15 2.11 14.20
C VAL A 156 -14.55 0.82 14.92
N VAL A 157 -14.34 0.72 16.23
CA VAL A 157 -14.77 -0.45 17.02
C VAL A 157 -16.30 -0.59 17.00
N ASP A 158 -17.04 0.51 17.10
CA ASP A 158 -18.50 0.51 17.01
C ASP A 158 -18.99 0.15 15.61
N GLU A 159 -18.30 0.60 14.56
CA GLU A 159 -18.51 0.12 13.18
C GLU A 159 -18.31 -1.39 13.08
N GLN A 160 -17.23 -1.95 13.66
CA GLN A 160 -17.00 -3.39 13.65
C GLN A 160 -18.10 -4.15 14.40
N LYS A 161 -18.56 -3.67 15.56
CA LYS A 161 -19.68 -4.28 16.30
C LYS A 161 -20.95 -4.28 15.47
N SER A 162 -21.27 -3.17 14.82
CA SER A 162 -22.46 -3.04 13.95
C SER A 162 -22.42 -4.06 12.79
N LEU A 163 -21.28 -4.16 12.12
CA LEU A 163 -21.09 -5.15 11.04
C LEU A 163 -21.17 -6.59 11.56
N MET A 164 -20.65 -6.87 12.76
CA MET A 164 -20.77 -8.18 13.38
C MET A 164 -22.22 -8.51 13.78
N LYS A 165 -23.03 -7.53 14.22
CA LYS A 165 -24.48 -7.71 14.44
C LYS A 165 -25.20 -8.08 13.15
N LYS A 166 -24.84 -7.40 12.06
CA LYS A 166 -25.50 -7.56 10.75
C LYS A 166 -25.10 -8.85 10.02
N HIS A 167 -23.81 -9.21 10.06
CA HIS A 167 -23.22 -10.25 9.20
C HIS A 167 -22.55 -11.41 9.96
N GLY A 168 -22.57 -11.38 11.29
CA GLY A 168 -21.87 -12.34 12.14
C GLY A 168 -20.35 -12.19 12.05
N GLU A 169 -19.62 -13.30 12.10
CA GLU A 169 -18.15 -13.32 12.05
C GLU A 169 -17.57 -13.22 10.63
N LYS A 170 -18.43 -13.25 9.60
CA LYS A 170 -18.00 -13.24 8.20
C LYS A 170 -17.24 -11.95 7.87
N ILE A 171 -16.18 -12.09 7.08
CA ILE A 171 -15.48 -10.99 6.41
C ILE A 171 -15.33 -11.40 4.95
N ASP A 172 -15.90 -10.61 4.05
CA ASP A 172 -15.74 -10.71 2.61
C ASP A 172 -15.62 -9.31 2.01
N HIS A 173 -15.49 -9.23 0.68
CA HIS A 173 -15.31 -7.96 -0.02
C HIS A 173 -16.47 -6.99 0.21
N ASP A 174 -17.71 -7.49 0.18
CA ASP A 174 -18.91 -6.66 0.34
C ASP A 174 -18.95 -6.06 1.75
N ILE A 175 -18.67 -6.85 2.78
CA ILE A 175 -18.61 -6.38 4.18
C ILE A 175 -17.48 -5.37 4.39
N LEU A 176 -16.31 -5.56 3.76
CA LEU A 176 -15.21 -4.60 3.82
C LEU A 176 -15.58 -3.26 3.14
N SER A 177 -16.43 -3.29 2.12
CA SER A 177 -16.91 -2.08 1.44
C SER A 177 -17.80 -1.22 2.35
N GLU A 178 -18.51 -1.84 3.30
CA GLU A 178 -19.35 -1.14 4.30
C GLU A 178 -18.56 -0.42 5.41
N MET A 179 -17.25 -0.64 5.52
CA MET A 179 -16.40 -0.01 6.55
C MET A 179 -16.01 1.43 6.17
N ASP A 180 -16.94 2.38 6.28
CA ASP A 180 -16.75 3.79 5.96
C ASP A 180 -15.83 4.51 6.97
N VAL A 181 -16.01 4.30 8.27
CA VAL A 181 -15.22 4.95 9.32
C VAL A 181 -13.76 4.51 9.21
N LEU A 182 -13.51 3.21 9.08
CA LEU A 182 -12.14 2.71 8.87
C LEU A 182 -11.57 3.20 7.54
N TYR A 183 -12.37 3.27 6.47
CA TYR A 183 -11.94 3.84 5.19
C TYR A 183 -11.43 5.28 5.36
N ARG A 184 -12.21 6.14 6.03
CA ARG A 184 -11.84 7.53 6.27
C ARG A 184 -10.59 7.65 7.14
N CYS A 185 -10.42 6.76 8.12
CA CYS A 185 -9.20 6.72 8.95
C CYS A 185 -7.94 6.36 8.13
N ILE A 186 -8.04 5.39 7.21
CA ILE A 186 -6.95 5.01 6.30
C ILE A 186 -6.66 6.15 5.33
N LYS A 187 -7.70 6.75 4.74
CA LYS A 187 -7.60 7.87 3.81
C LYS A 187 -6.92 9.09 4.46
N GLU A 188 -7.22 9.38 5.73
CA GLU A 188 -6.56 10.48 6.45
C GLU A 188 -5.10 10.19 6.75
N ALA A 189 -4.77 8.94 7.08
CA ALA A 189 -3.38 8.52 7.25
C ALA A 189 -2.59 8.68 5.94
N LEU A 190 -3.17 8.30 4.81
CA LEU A 190 -2.60 8.50 3.46
C LEU A 190 -2.52 9.97 3.04
N ARG A 191 -3.46 10.82 3.48
CA ARG A 191 -3.44 12.26 3.21
C ARG A 191 -2.21 12.88 3.87
N LEU A 192 -1.99 12.57 5.15
CA LEU A 192 -0.91 13.13 5.95
C LEU A 192 0.45 12.52 5.63
N HIS A 193 0.49 11.21 5.35
CA HIS A 193 1.71 10.43 5.15
C HIS A 193 1.63 9.57 3.88
N PRO A 194 1.51 10.19 2.68
CA PRO A 194 1.55 9.43 1.44
C PRO A 194 2.93 8.79 1.27
N PRO A 195 3.04 7.46 1.06
CA PRO A 195 4.33 6.78 0.93
C PRO A 195 5.16 7.27 -0.26
N LEU A 196 4.51 7.77 -1.32
CA LEU A 196 5.15 8.42 -2.47
C LEU A 196 4.87 9.92 -2.43
N ILE A 197 5.90 10.70 -2.11
CA ILE A 197 5.78 12.14 -1.87
C ILE A 197 5.97 13.00 -3.11
N MET A 198 6.46 12.43 -4.22
CA MET A 198 6.78 13.14 -5.46
C MET A 198 6.44 12.28 -6.68
N LEU A 199 5.70 12.84 -7.62
CA LEU A 199 5.35 12.25 -8.91
C LEU A 199 5.99 13.11 -10.01
N LEU A 200 6.92 12.53 -10.77
CA LEU A 200 7.72 13.24 -11.77
C LEU A 200 7.30 12.88 -13.19
N ARG A 201 7.31 13.85 -14.11
CA ARG A 201 7.12 13.66 -15.55
C ARG A 201 8.11 14.51 -16.33
N SER A 202 8.57 14.02 -17.47
CA SER A 202 9.31 14.83 -18.44
C SER A 202 8.33 15.44 -19.45
N SER A 203 8.45 16.74 -19.68
CA SER A 203 7.65 17.42 -20.68
C SER A 203 8.14 17.07 -22.09
N HIS A 204 7.27 16.54 -22.94
CA HIS A 204 7.62 16.18 -24.32
C HIS A 204 7.22 17.26 -25.35
N CYS A 205 6.50 18.28 -24.93
CA CYS A 205 6.06 19.42 -25.74
C CYS A 205 5.94 20.68 -24.87
N ASP A 206 5.95 21.85 -25.49
CA ASP A 206 5.64 23.08 -24.76
C ASP A 206 4.16 23.08 -24.39
N PHE A 207 3.83 23.51 -23.18
CA PHE A 207 2.44 23.69 -22.74
C PHE A 207 2.36 24.76 -21.65
N SER A 208 1.19 25.37 -21.48
CA SER A 208 0.98 26.41 -20.48
C SER A 208 0.13 25.89 -19.33
N VAL A 209 0.38 26.40 -18.12
CA VAL A 209 -0.41 26.12 -16.92
C VAL A 209 -0.92 27.43 -16.33
N THR A 210 -2.20 27.46 -15.98
CA THR A 210 -2.82 28.59 -15.29
C THR A 210 -2.95 28.26 -13.80
N THR A 211 -2.41 29.12 -12.95
CA THR A 211 -2.56 29.00 -11.50
C THR A 211 -3.97 29.40 -11.07
N ARG A 212 -4.31 29.10 -9.82
CA ARG A 212 -5.62 29.42 -9.23
C ARG A 212 -5.93 30.94 -9.22
N ASP A 213 -4.91 31.78 -9.09
CA ASP A 213 -5.00 33.25 -9.17
C ASP A 213 -5.01 33.78 -10.61
N GLY A 214 -5.09 32.90 -11.61
CA GLY A 214 -5.23 33.25 -13.02
C GLY A 214 -3.91 33.57 -13.73
N LYS A 215 -2.76 33.40 -13.07
CA LYS A 215 -1.46 33.64 -13.69
C LYS A 215 -1.05 32.45 -14.56
N GLU A 216 -0.65 32.75 -15.78
CA GLU A 216 -0.21 31.74 -16.75
C GLU A 216 1.31 31.60 -16.74
N TYR A 217 1.78 30.36 -16.89
CA TYR A 217 3.20 30.01 -17.00
C TYR A 217 3.40 29.02 -18.13
N ASP A 218 4.37 29.28 -18.99
CA ASP A 218 4.80 28.33 -20.01
C ASP A 218 5.79 27.32 -19.42
N ILE A 219 5.56 26.05 -19.74
CA ILE A 219 6.41 24.92 -19.38
C ILE A 219 7.08 24.41 -20.66
N PRO A 220 8.38 24.70 -20.88
CA PRO A 220 9.10 24.23 -22.04
C PRO A 220 9.24 22.71 -22.09
N LYS A 221 9.34 22.18 -23.30
CA LYS A 221 9.76 20.82 -23.58
C LYS A 221 11.10 20.53 -22.90
N GLY A 222 11.21 19.34 -22.32
CA GLY A 222 12.40 18.85 -21.62
C GLY A 222 12.43 19.16 -20.13
N HIS A 223 11.55 20.04 -19.62
CA HIS A 223 11.44 20.27 -18.18
C HIS A 223 10.90 19.05 -17.45
N ILE A 224 11.42 18.82 -16.23
CA ILE A 224 10.83 17.85 -15.30
C ILE A 224 9.76 18.57 -14.49
N VAL A 225 8.51 18.11 -14.63
CA VAL A 225 7.36 18.59 -13.88
C VAL A 225 7.12 17.66 -12.71
N ALA A 226 6.84 18.24 -11.55
CA ALA A 226 6.68 17.51 -10.31
C ALA A 226 5.35 17.85 -9.63
N THR A 227 4.64 16.83 -9.19
CA THR A 227 3.47 16.97 -8.32
C THR A 227 3.77 16.26 -7.00
N SER A 228 3.57 16.94 -5.88
CA SER A 228 3.80 16.36 -4.56
C SER A 228 2.48 16.05 -3.85
N PRO A 229 2.12 14.77 -3.66
CA PRO A 229 1.00 14.41 -2.80
C PRO A 229 1.15 14.93 -1.39
N ALA A 230 2.36 14.86 -0.80
CA ALA A 230 2.60 15.35 0.56
C ALA A 230 2.27 16.86 0.72
N PHE A 231 2.51 17.65 -0.31
CA PHE A 231 2.18 19.08 -0.34
C PHE A 231 0.70 19.32 -0.72
N ALA A 232 0.24 18.74 -1.83
CA ALA A 232 -1.11 18.96 -2.35
C ALA A 232 -2.19 18.55 -1.35
N ASN A 233 -1.98 17.42 -0.66
CA ASN A 233 -2.88 16.91 0.36
C ASN A 233 -2.93 17.75 1.64
N ARG A 234 -2.19 18.87 1.72
CA ARG A 234 -2.16 19.79 2.87
C ARG A 234 -2.45 21.24 2.47
N LEU A 235 -2.94 21.48 1.25
CA LEU A 235 -3.28 22.82 0.79
C LEU A 235 -4.43 23.40 1.65
N PRO A 236 -4.22 24.52 2.37
CA PRO A 236 -5.21 25.06 3.31
C PRO A 236 -6.54 25.52 2.69
N TYR A 237 -6.54 25.76 1.37
CA TYR A 237 -7.78 26.11 0.66
C TYR A 237 -8.63 24.89 0.29
N ILE A 238 -8.08 23.68 0.45
CA ILE A 238 -8.78 22.41 0.27
C ILE A 238 -9.10 21.83 1.65
N TYR A 239 -8.09 21.79 2.53
CA TYR A 239 -8.16 21.12 3.82
C TYR A 239 -8.11 22.11 4.98
N GLN A 240 -9.17 22.15 5.78
CA GLN A 240 -9.19 22.93 7.03
C GLN A 240 -8.28 22.25 8.07
N ASP A 241 -7.50 23.04 8.81
CA ASP A 241 -6.47 22.55 9.75
C ASP A 241 -5.65 21.39 9.12
N PRO A 242 -4.89 21.64 8.04
CA PRO A 242 -4.38 20.59 7.16
C PRO A 242 -3.40 19.63 7.85
N ASP A 243 -2.78 20.02 8.95
CA ASP A 243 -1.85 19.17 9.70
C ASP A 243 -2.54 18.32 10.78
N ARG A 244 -3.83 18.54 11.04
CA ARG A 244 -4.62 17.77 12.02
C ARG A 244 -5.10 16.47 11.40
N TYR A 245 -4.92 15.37 12.12
CA TYR A 245 -5.57 14.09 11.81
C TYR A 245 -7.07 14.18 12.12
N ASP A 246 -7.87 14.24 11.05
CA ASP A 246 -9.32 14.37 11.12
C ASP A 246 -10.00 13.57 9.99
N PRO A 247 -10.29 12.27 10.21
CA PRO A 247 -11.06 11.44 9.27
C PRO A 247 -12.46 11.97 8.93
N ASP A 248 -13.07 12.81 9.77
CA ASP A 248 -14.40 13.36 9.51
C ASP A 248 -14.41 14.40 8.39
N ARG A 249 -13.24 14.88 7.95
CA ARG A 249 -13.13 15.74 6.76
C ARG A 249 -13.60 15.09 5.47
N PHE A 250 -13.64 13.76 5.43
CA PHE A 250 -14.13 12.99 4.27
C PHE A 250 -15.59 12.52 4.45
N ALA A 251 -16.24 12.86 5.57
CA ALA A 251 -17.63 12.50 5.80
C ALA A 251 -18.57 13.28 4.86
N ILE A 252 -19.77 12.74 4.65
CA ILE A 252 -20.86 13.43 3.95
C ILE A 252 -21.08 14.80 4.59
N GLY A 253 -21.11 15.85 3.77
CA GLY A 253 -21.29 17.24 4.22
C GLY A 253 -19.99 18.03 4.41
N ARG A 254 -18.82 17.38 4.54
CA ARG A 254 -17.51 18.05 4.48
C ARG A 254 -16.77 17.79 3.17
N GLU A 255 -16.59 16.52 2.82
CA GLU A 255 -16.05 16.07 1.52
C GLU A 255 -14.89 16.93 1.00
N GLU A 256 -13.94 17.28 1.88
CA GLU A 256 -12.88 18.25 1.59
C GLU A 256 -11.98 17.80 0.42
N ASP A 257 -11.90 16.49 0.20
CA ASP A 257 -11.23 15.85 -0.94
C ASP A 257 -11.91 16.08 -2.30
N LYS A 258 -12.98 16.87 -2.36
CA LYS A 258 -13.66 17.24 -3.60
C LYS A 258 -13.64 18.75 -3.88
N VAL A 259 -13.18 19.57 -2.93
CA VAL A 259 -13.26 21.04 -2.97
C VAL A 259 -12.61 21.65 -4.21
N ALA A 260 -11.47 21.11 -4.66
CA ALA A 260 -10.75 21.55 -5.86
C ALA A 260 -10.90 20.58 -7.05
N GLY A 261 -11.95 19.74 -7.04
CA GLY A 261 -12.20 18.74 -8.08
C GLY A 261 -11.34 17.48 -7.95
N ALA A 262 -11.12 16.79 -9.09
CA ALA A 262 -10.57 15.43 -9.14
C ALA A 262 -9.13 15.27 -8.59
N PHE A 263 -8.39 16.37 -8.41
CA PHE A 263 -7.02 16.37 -7.91
C PHE A 263 -6.87 17.01 -6.52
N SER A 264 -7.96 17.13 -5.76
CA SER A 264 -7.90 17.65 -4.39
C SER A 264 -7.14 16.68 -3.47
N TYR A 265 -7.35 15.37 -3.67
CA TYR A 265 -6.68 14.29 -2.97
C TYR A 265 -5.94 13.39 -3.98
N ILE A 266 -4.62 13.25 -3.83
CA ILE A 266 -3.78 12.58 -4.83
C ILE A 266 -2.79 11.56 -4.24
N SER A 267 -3.09 10.97 -3.08
CA SER A 267 -2.21 9.95 -2.47
C SER A 267 -2.04 8.70 -3.34
N PHE A 268 -3.00 8.41 -4.22
CA PHE A 268 -2.92 7.34 -5.24
C PHE A 268 -2.57 7.87 -6.65
N GLY A 269 -2.14 9.13 -6.75
CA GLY A 269 -1.92 9.82 -8.03
C GLY A 269 -3.24 10.18 -8.72
N GLY A 270 -3.21 10.22 -10.05
CA GLY A 270 -4.40 10.52 -10.85
C GLY A 270 -4.15 10.44 -12.36
N GLY A 271 -5.23 10.55 -13.14
CA GLY A 271 -5.19 10.47 -14.59
C GLY A 271 -4.72 9.10 -15.12
N ARG A 272 -4.03 9.09 -16.26
CA ARG A 272 -3.61 7.85 -16.96
C ARG A 272 -2.67 6.95 -16.15
N HIS A 273 -1.97 7.51 -15.16
CA HIS A 273 -1.02 6.80 -14.31
C HIS A 273 -1.47 6.74 -12.84
N GLY A 274 -2.78 6.88 -12.58
CA GLY A 274 -3.36 6.62 -11.27
C GLY A 274 -3.11 5.18 -10.82
N CYS A 275 -3.07 4.97 -9.51
CA CYS A 275 -2.77 3.66 -8.94
C CYS A 275 -3.89 2.64 -9.23
N LEU A 276 -3.55 1.59 -10.00
CA LEU A 276 -4.46 0.46 -10.24
C LEU A 276 -4.70 -0.39 -8.99
N GLY A 277 -3.79 -0.32 -8.01
CA GLY A 277 -3.84 -1.09 -6.77
C GLY A 277 -4.66 -0.44 -5.66
N GLU A 278 -5.25 0.75 -5.86
CA GLU A 278 -6.01 1.46 -4.81
C GLU A 278 -7.12 0.61 -4.18
N PRO A 279 -8.00 -0.08 -4.93
CA PRO A 279 -9.03 -0.93 -4.32
C PRO A 279 -8.44 -2.08 -3.50
N PHE A 280 -7.36 -2.70 -4.00
CA PHE A 280 -6.67 -3.78 -3.30
C PHE A 280 -6.01 -3.29 -2.00
N ALA A 281 -5.37 -2.12 -2.02
CA ALA A 281 -4.74 -1.53 -0.85
C ALA A 281 -5.76 -1.27 0.26
N TYR A 282 -6.90 -0.63 -0.05
CA TYR A 282 -7.94 -0.43 0.95
C TYR A 282 -8.51 -1.76 1.47
N LEU A 283 -8.76 -2.73 0.59
CA LEU A 283 -9.25 -4.05 0.99
C LEU A 283 -8.28 -4.73 1.96
N GLN A 284 -6.99 -4.75 1.61
CA GLN A 284 -5.94 -5.38 2.42
C GLN A 284 -5.81 -4.71 3.78
N ILE A 285 -5.70 -3.37 3.81
CA ILE A 285 -5.52 -2.61 5.05
C ILE A 285 -6.77 -2.74 5.95
N LYS A 286 -7.98 -2.64 5.37
CA LYS A 286 -9.24 -2.84 6.11
C LYS A 286 -9.35 -4.25 6.68
N ALA A 287 -9.00 -5.28 5.91
CA ALA A 287 -9.05 -6.67 6.38
C ALA A 287 -8.10 -6.91 7.56
N ILE A 288 -6.88 -6.36 7.48
CA ILE A 288 -5.88 -6.46 8.56
C ILE A 288 -6.38 -5.75 9.82
N TRP A 289 -6.80 -4.49 9.72
CA TRP A 289 -7.24 -3.71 10.88
C TRP A 289 -8.57 -4.19 11.45
N SER A 290 -9.51 -4.64 10.61
CA SER A 290 -10.73 -5.31 11.05
C SER A 290 -10.39 -6.57 11.86
N HIS A 291 -9.48 -7.41 11.37
CA HIS A 291 -9.05 -8.59 12.12
C HIS A 291 -8.41 -8.22 13.45
N LEU A 292 -7.48 -7.26 13.47
CA LEU A 292 -6.81 -6.81 14.68
C LEU A 292 -7.82 -6.28 15.71
N LEU A 293 -8.71 -5.38 15.33
CA LEU A 293 -9.67 -4.75 16.23
C LEU A 293 -10.76 -5.70 16.73
N ARG A 294 -11.05 -6.78 16.00
CA ARG A 294 -12.00 -7.82 16.44
C ARG A 294 -11.39 -8.83 17.42
N ASN A 295 -10.06 -8.94 17.47
CA ASN A 295 -9.37 -10.02 18.19
C ASN A 295 -8.40 -9.52 19.27
N PHE A 296 -8.11 -8.23 19.31
CA PHE A 296 -7.15 -7.65 20.23
C PHE A 296 -7.60 -6.27 20.74
N GLU A 297 -7.40 -6.04 22.02
CA GLU A 297 -7.25 -4.69 22.57
C GLU A 297 -5.82 -4.24 22.32
N LEU A 298 -5.65 -3.03 21.79
CA LEU A 298 -4.36 -2.49 21.38
C LEU A 298 -4.12 -1.14 22.04
N GLU A 299 -2.89 -0.91 22.48
CA GLU A 299 -2.44 0.34 23.08
C GLU A 299 -1.04 0.70 22.55
N LEU A 300 -0.90 1.91 22.01
CA LEU A 300 0.41 2.43 21.61
C LEU A 300 1.22 2.76 22.86
N VAL A 301 2.37 2.09 23.04
CA VAL A 301 3.24 2.25 24.21
C VAL A 301 4.59 2.90 23.87
N SER A 302 4.95 3.00 22.59
CA SER A 302 6.03 3.87 22.14
C SER A 302 5.54 5.32 21.97
N PRO A 303 6.46 6.30 21.87
CA PRO A 303 6.12 7.60 21.31
C PRO A 303 5.43 7.48 19.95
N PHE A 304 4.65 8.50 19.59
CA PHE A 304 4.08 8.58 18.25
C PHE A 304 5.20 8.63 17.22
N PRO A 305 5.16 7.81 16.15
CA PRO A 305 6.29 7.67 15.27
C PRO A 305 6.57 8.93 14.45
N GLU A 306 7.84 9.07 14.05
CA GLU A 306 8.32 10.09 13.13
C GLU A 306 8.38 9.54 11.69
N ILE A 307 8.49 10.45 10.72
CA ILE A 307 8.66 10.10 9.31
C ILE A 307 10.11 9.66 9.04
N ASP A 308 10.27 8.58 8.27
CA ASP A 308 11.56 8.14 7.75
C ASP A 308 11.73 8.55 6.27
N TRP A 309 12.72 9.40 6.00
CA TRP A 309 13.03 9.95 4.67
C TRP A 309 14.20 9.24 3.97
N ASN A 310 14.75 8.17 4.57
CA ASN A 310 15.99 7.56 4.07
C ASN A 310 15.80 6.62 2.87
N ALA A 311 14.55 6.32 2.50
CA ALA A 311 14.21 5.44 1.38
C ALA A 311 13.36 6.18 0.34
N MET A 312 13.27 5.61 -0.86
CA MET A 312 12.41 6.13 -1.93
C MET A 312 10.94 6.18 -1.52
N VAL A 313 10.49 5.15 -0.79
CA VAL A 313 9.16 5.13 -0.19
C VAL A 313 9.30 5.68 1.23
N VAL A 314 8.64 6.82 1.48
CA VAL A 314 8.69 7.51 2.76
C VAL A 314 8.00 6.68 3.82
N GLY A 315 8.72 6.31 4.86
CA GLY A 315 8.33 5.30 5.83
C GLY A 315 8.08 5.83 7.22
N VAL A 316 8.06 4.89 8.16
CA VAL A 316 7.89 5.13 9.60
C VAL A 316 9.23 4.88 10.29
N LYS A 317 9.72 5.86 11.03
CA LYS A 317 11.04 5.78 11.68
C LYS A 317 10.99 4.93 12.94
N GLY A 318 12.00 4.07 13.10
CA GLY A 318 12.15 3.23 14.29
C GLY A 318 11.06 2.16 14.41
N GLN A 319 10.80 1.75 15.65
CA GLN A 319 9.80 0.75 16.03
C GLN A 319 8.51 1.43 16.49
N VAL A 320 7.37 0.79 16.25
CA VAL A 320 6.06 1.25 16.74
C VAL A 320 5.55 0.21 17.72
N MET A 321 5.82 0.41 19.01
CA MET A 321 5.54 -0.60 20.03
C MET A 321 4.08 -0.52 20.46
N VAL A 322 3.37 -1.63 20.32
CA VAL A 322 1.96 -1.78 20.70
C VAL A 322 1.83 -2.90 21.72
N ARG A 323 1.25 -2.56 22.88
CA ARG A 323 0.77 -3.56 23.84
C ARG A 323 -0.53 -4.13 23.31
N TYR A 324 -0.67 -5.45 23.35
CA TYR A 324 -1.89 -6.12 22.95
C TYR A 324 -2.38 -7.06 24.04
N LYS A 325 -3.70 -7.23 24.09
CA LYS A 325 -4.38 -8.28 24.84
C LYS A 325 -5.39 -8.94 23.93
N ARG A 326 -5.28 -10.27 23.75
CA ARG A 326 -6.22 -11.06 22.96
C ARG A 326 -7.58 -10.98 23.62
N ARG A 327 -8.53 -10.40 22.90
CA ARG A 327 -9.92 -10.27 23.33
C ARG A 327 -10.78 -10.30 22.08
N ARG A 328 -11.70 -11.26 22.04
CA ARG A 328 -12.75 -11.25 21.02
C ARG A 328 -13.67 -10.07 21.28
N LEU A 329 -13.91 -9.25 20.27
CA LEU A 329 -14.84 -8.14 20.35
C LEU A 329 -16.24 -8.68 20.68
N SER A 330 -16.81 -8.23 21.81
CA SER A 330 -18.19 -8.57 22.16
C SER A 330 -19.16 -7.62 21.46
N ILE A 331 -20.30 -8.20 21.10
CA ILE A 331 -21.42 -7.55 20.41
C ILE A 331 -22.49 -7.08 21.43
N ASP A 332 -22.38 -7.54 22.68
CA ASP A 332 -23.34 -7.28 23.77
C ASP A 332 -23.56 -5.78 24.03
#